data_AF-A0A3C0ZKP2-F1
#
_entry.id   AF-A0A3C0ZKP2-F1
#
_cell.length_a   1.000
_cell.length_b   1.000
_cell.length_c   1.000
_cell.angle_alpha   90.00
_cell.angle_beta   90.00
_cell.angle_gamma   90.00
#
_symmetry.space_group_name_H-M   'P 1'
#
loop_
_entity.id
_entity.type
_entity.pdbx_description
1 polymer ?
#
loop_
_entity_poly.entity_id
_entity_poly.type
_entity_poly.pdbx_seq_one_letter_code
_entity_poly.pdbx_strand_id
1 'polypeptide(L)' 'LARLGPGDFFGEMAFFTSEGRRNATVRSSTQVELHVLGKENFARLIQAIPAAQKEFSAKAVERLKERER' A
#
# COMPACT_ATOMS: atom_id res chain seq x y z
N LEU A 1 -10.85 -10.88 1.53
CA LEU A 1 -9.43 -11.29 1.37
C LEU A 1 -8.99 -10.92 -0.05
N ALA A 2 -7.91 -10.15 -0.21
CA ALA A 2 -7.40 -9.75 -1.52
C ALA A 2 -6.22 -10.65 -1.97
N ARG A 3 -6.08 -10.88 -3.28
CA ARG A 3 -4.89 -11.49 -3.89
C ARG A 3 -4.16 -10.43 -4.70
N LEU A 4 -2.84 -10.45 -4.65
CA LEU A 4 -1.96 -9.51 -5.36
C LEU A 4 -1.16 -10.26 -6.42
N GLY A 5 -0.88 -9.60 -7.54
CA GLY A 5 -0.08 -10.09 -8.66
C GLY A 5 1.05 -9.13 -9.05
N PRO A 6 1.76 -9.43 -10.15
CA PRO A 6 2.82 -8.57 -10.66
C PRO A 6 2.33 -7.13 -10.89
N GLY A 7 3.10 -6.15 -10.42
CA GLY A 7 2.76 -4.72 -10.50
C GLY A 7 1.93 -4.19 -9.34
N ASP A 8 1.33 -5.05 -8.51
CA ASP A 8 0.63 -4.62 -7.31
C ASP A 8 1.60 -4.19 -6.19
N PHE A 9 1.12 -3.30 -5.32
CA PHE A 9 1.82 -2.87 -4.12
C PHE A 9 0.97 -3.08 -2.86
N PHE A 10 1.60 -3.04 -1.69
CA PHE A 10 0.93 -3.10 -0.40
C PHE A 10 1.75 -2.40 0.69
N GLY A 11 1.09 -2.09 1.82
CA GLY A 11 1.72 -1.46 2.99
C GLY A 11 1.51 0.05 3.07
N GLU A 12 0.97 0.65 2.01
CA GLU A 12 0.56 2.05 1.92
C GLU A 12 -0.49 2.43 2.97
N MET A 13 -1.30 1.46 3.40
CA MET A 13 -2.35 1.67 4.40
C MET A 13 -1.83 2.32 5.67
N ALA A 14 -0.65 1.89 6.16
CA ALA A 14 -0.06 2.47 7.36
C ALA A 14 0.32 3.95 7.21
N PHE A 15 0.32 4.48 5.98
CA PHE A 15 0.59 5.88 5.70
C PHE A 15 -0.69 6.73 5.62
N PHE A 16 -1.79 6.16 5.12
CA PHE A 16 -3.03 6.90 4.87
C PHE A 16 -4.10 6.73 5.97
N THR A 17 -3.96 5.74 6.86
CA THR A 17 -4.90 5.58 7.99
C THR A 17 -4.37 6.24 9.26
N SER A 18 -5.31 6.67 10.11
CA SER A 18 -5.00 7.36 11.38
C SER A 18 -4.23 6.48 12.37
N GLU A 19 -4.36 5.16 12.27
CA GLU A 19 -3.68 4.23 13.17
C GLU A 19 -2.18 4.09 12.87
N GLY A 20 -1.73 4.49 11.67
CA GLY A 20 -0.30 4.50 11.33
C GLY A 20 0.36 3.13 11.36
N ARG A 21 -0.42 2.04 11.26
CA ARG A 21 0.03 0.67 11.55
C ARG A 21 -0.35 -0.31 10.45
N ARG A 22 0.41 -1.40 10.37
CA ARG A 22 0.08 -2.56 9.53
C ARG A 22 -1.29 -3.11 9.92
N ASN A 23 -2.20 -3.15 8.95
CA ASN A 23 -3.60 -3.57 9.16
C ASN A 23 -3.92 -4.97 8.59
N ALA A 24 -2.97 -5.60 7.91
CA ALA A 24 -3.11 -6.95 7.35
C ALA A 24 -1.78 -7.71 7.44
N THR A 25 -1.86 -9.05 7.41
CA THR A 25 -0.69 -9.91 7.24
C THR A 25 -0.64 -10.35 5.78
N VAL A 26 0.45 -10.02 5.09
CA VAL A 26 0.70 -10.47 3.71
C VAL A 26 1.63 -11.66 3.77
N ARG A 27 1.32 -12.71 3.00
CA ARG A 27 2.14 -13.90 2.84
C ARG A 27 2.26 -14.20 1.35
N SER A 28 3.45 -14.59 0.90
CA SER A 28 3.62 -15.06 -0.46
C SER A 28 3.05 -16.49 -0.60
N SER A 29 2.32 -16.74 -1.68
CA SER A 29 1.85 -18.08 -2.05
C SER A 29 2.81 -18.78 -3.01
N THR A 30 3.75 -18.04 -3.58
CA THR A 30 4.78 -18.50 -4.54
C THR A 30 6.09 -17.78 -4.25
N GLN A 31 7.16 -18.11 -4.97
CA GLN A 31 8.34 -17.25 -5.03
C GLN A 31 7.94 -15.91 -5.66
N VAL A 32 8.40 -14.81 -5.06
CA VAL A 32 8.12 -13.43 -5.50
C VAL A 32 9.37 -12.58 -5.32
N GLU A 33 9.49 -11.55 -6.14
CA GLU A 33 10.46 -10.48 -5.98
C GLU A 33 9.71 -9.19 -5.65
N LEU A 34 10.21 -8.40 -4.70
CA LEU A 34 9.58 -7.17 -4.25
C LEU A 34 10.60 -6.04 -4.23
N HIS A 35 10.17 -4.88 -4.71
CA HIS A 35 10.84 -3.63 -4.42
C HIS A 35 10.33 -3.06 -3.10
N VAL A 36 11.23 -2.65 -2.22
CA VAL A 36 10.88 -2.13 -0.90
C VAL A 36 11.20 -0.65 -0.83
N LEU A 37 10.19 0.14 -0.46
CA LEU A 37 10.35 1.57 -0.18
C LEU A 37 10.15 1.84 1.31
N GLY A 38 11.20 2.34 1.97
CA GLY A 38 11.14 2.74 3.38
C GLY A 38 10.24 3.95 3.60
N LYS A 39 9.76 4.12 4.84
CA LYS A 39 8.79 5.16 5.21
C LYS A 39 9.21 6.56 4.78
N GLU A 40 10.47 6.93 5.02
CA GLU A 40 11.01 8.27 4.73
C GLU A 40 11.06 8.51 3.22
N ASN A 41 11.45 7.50 2.45
CA ASN A 41 11.52 7.60 0.99
C ASN A 41 10.12 7.61 0.38
N PHE A 42 9.17 6.84 0.92
CA PHE A 42 7.77 6.89 0.51
C PHE A 42 7.16 8.27 0.78
N ALA A 43 7.42 8.85 1.96
CA ALA A 43 6.97 10.20 2.30
C ALA A 43 7.50 11.26 1.31
N ARG A 44 8.78 11.19 0.95
CA ARG A 44 9.37 12.08 -0.07
C ARG A 44 8.77 11.85 -1.45
N LEU A 45 8.56 10.60 -1.85
CA LEU A 45 8.01 10.23 -3.14
C LEU A 45 6.62 10.85 -3.37
N ILE A 46 5.70 10.67 -2.41
CA ILE A 46 4.33 11.17 -2.56
C ILE A 46 4.25 12.69 -2.47
N GLN A 47 5.21 13.34 -1.80
CA GLN A 47 5.30 14.82 -1.79
C GLN A 47 5.83 15.35 -3.12
N ALA A 48 6.79 14.65 -3.72
CA ALA A 48 7.43 15.07 -4.96
C ALA A 48 6.61 14.74 -6.22
N ILE A 49 5.78 13.70 -6.19
CA ILE A 49 5.07 13.18 -7.36
C ILE A 49 3.57 13.10 -7.07
N PRO A 50 2.78 14.13 -7.43
CA PRO A 50 1.34 14.16 -7.16
C PRO A 50 0.56 12.98 -7.76
N ALA A 51 0.99 12.47 -8.92
CA ALA A 51 0.39 11.30 -9.54
C ALA A 51 0.53 10.05 -8.65
N ALA A 52 1.70 9.84 -8.05
CA ALA A 52 1.94 8.74 -7.13
C ALA A 52 1.08 8.88 -5.86
N GLN A 53 1.00 10.08 -5.29
CA GLN A 53 0.11 10.34 -4.14
C GLN A 53 -1.34 9.96 -4.47
N LYS A 54 -1.84 10.35 -5.64
CA LYS A 54 -3.20 10.02 -6.10
C LYS A 54 -3.39 8.51 -6.22
N GLU A 55 -2.44 7.81 -6.83
CA GLU A 55 -2.50 6.36 -7.00
C GLU A 55 -2.53 5.61 -5.66
N PHE A 56 -1.60 5.90 -4.75
CA PHE A 56 -1.52 5.23 -3.45
C PHE A 56 -2.75 5.53 -2.57
N SER A 57 -3.21 6.78 -2.56
CA SER A 57 -4.41 7.16 -1.78
C SER A 57 -5.69 6.55 -2.33
N ALA A 58 -5.85 6.46 -3.66
CA ALA A 58 -6.99 5.78 -4.28
C ALA A 58 -7.02 4.29 -3.89
N LYS A 59 -5.87 3.61 -3.93
CA LYS A 59 -5.78 2.20 -3.51
C LYS A 59 -6.08 2.02 -2.02
N ALA A 60 -5.64 2.95 -1.17
CA ALA A 60 -5.96 2.91 0.26
C ALA A 60 -7.48 3.01 0.52
N VAL A 61 -8.18 3.89 -0.22
CA VAL A 61 -9.65 4.02 -0.14
C VAL A 61 -10.35 2.75 -0.61
N GLU A 62 -9.89 2.13 -1.69
CA GLU A 62 -10.42 0.86 -2.19
C GLU A 62 -10.32 -0.23 -1.11
N ARG A 63 -9.14 -0.40 -0.50
CA ARG A 63 -8.91 -1.41 0.55
C ARG A 63 -9.74 -1.17 1.82
N LEU A 64 -10.00 0.09 2.19
CA LEU A 64 -10.89 0.39 3.32
C LEU A 64 -12.31 -0.11 3.07
N LYS A 65 -12.85 0.14 1.88
CA LYS A 65 -14.19 -0.33 1.49
C LYS A 65 -14.29 -1.85 1.47
N GLU A 66 -13.22 -2.54 1.08
CA GLU A 66 -13.17 -4.00 1.09
C GLU A 66 -13.11 -4.60 2.50
N ARG A 67 -12.58 -3.87 3.49
CA ARG A 67 -12.50 -4.32 4.89
C ARG A 67 -13.86 -4.27 5.60
N GLU A 68 -14.69 -3.32 5.22
CA GLU A 68 -16.04 -3.12 5.80
C GLU A 68 -17.08 -4.09 5.24
N ARG A 69 -16.70 -4.92 4.27
CA ARG A 69 -17.52 -5.99 3.69
C ARG A 69 -17.15 -7.35 4.30
#